data_AF-A0A903VI95-F1
#
_entry.id   AF-A0A903VI95-F1
#
_cell.length_a   1.000
_cell.length_b   1.000
_cell.length_c   1.000
_cell.angle_alpha   90.00
_cell.angle_beta   90.00
_cell.angle_gamma   90.00
#
_symmetry.space_group_name_H-M   'P 1'
#
loop_
_entity.id
_entity.type
_entity.pdbx_description
1 polymer ?
#
loop_
_entity_poly.entity_id
_entity_poly.type
_entity_poly.pdbx_seq_one_letter_code
_entity_poly.pdbx_strand_id
1 'polypeptide(L)'
;MWFLKNVQNGTIYYVKPNIAKHTVSRSHGELIIQGDPSISRNHAFLYPDATTLKVVDAGSRYGTFVNDAIESERDQIAKNTPSELSVGDRLRFGKCLSVWTVGREDFDCITSTIAVDGRLKHALELLGGKVRDAFVEGSTRYLIMKSITTTPKLLMCLISQVPVVKPEYFEECVKAVDRGSPLPNVDDFIPEFVEAYVRSEGMSFGKVPERKALFKGKTFVFIKPKHMSQYEGIVKLAGGSCICAQKRKIAKAFFTGPDVIVMQAGMDSQMSQTSSQAVDGLTQIVSKAGRRLIPDAEIGLAILHCSLEKYCNPLYKFSNVLDLETIPFAEGGETLAKNSEECGGALKVGTKESISIPETES
;
A
#
# COMPACT_ATOMS: atom_id res chain seq x y z
N MET A 1 -5.65 -1.26 16.11
CA MET A 1 -5.69 -0.72 17.48
C MET A 1 -6.83 0.28 17.63
N TRP A 2 -7.62 0.16 18.70
CA TRP A 2 -8.73 1.07 18.97
C TRP A 2 -8.26 2.26 19.82
N PHE A 3 -8.96 3.38 19.70
CA PHE A 3 -8.74 4.55 20.57
C PHE A 3 -10.04 5.30 20.83
N LEU A 4 -10.06 6.06 21.93
CA LEU A 4 -11.10 7.00 22.28
C LEU A 4 -10.51 8.40 22.25
N LYS A 5 -11.10 9.32 21.48
CA LYS A 5 -10.68 10.72 21.45
C LYS A 5 -11.71 11.60 22.17
N ASN A 6 -11.29 12.31 23.21
CA ASN A 6 -12.18 13.21 23.94
C ASN A 6 -12.60 14.38 23.05
N VAL A 7 -13.91 14.63 22.98
CA VAL A 7 -14.49 15.64 22.09
C VAL A 7 -14.13 17.08 22.53
N GLN A 8 -13.88 17.29 23.83
CA GLN A 8 -13.70 18.64 24.37
C GLN A 8 -12.24 19.11 24.33
N ASN A 9 -11.32 18.26 24.80
CA ASN A 9 -9.91 18.64 24.95
C ASN A 9 -8.98 17.93 23.95
N GLY A 10 -9.52 17.01 23.14
CA GLY A 10 -8.76 16.29 22.12
C GLY A 10 -7.84 15.20 22.66
N THR A 11 -7.80 14.95 23.97
CA THR A 11 -7.00 13.88 24.58
C THR A 11 -7.37 12.53 23.98
N ILE A 12 -6.35 11.71 23.70
CA ILE A 12 -6.55 10.39 23.11
C ILE A 12 -6.19 9.32 24.13
N TYR A 13 -7.08 8.36 24.27
CA TYR A 13 -6.82 7.14 25.01
C TYR A 13 -6.73 5.97 24.04
N TYR A 14 -5.57 5.33 23.97
CA TYR A 14 -5.36 4.16 23.13
C TYR A 14 -5.70 2.88 23.90
N VAL A 15 -6.56 2.06 23.32
CA VAL A 15 -6.95 0.75 23.84
C VAL A 15 -5.88 -0.25 23.39
N LYS A 16 -4.80 -0.33 24.18
CA LYS A 16 -3.62 -1.15 23.89
C LYS A 16 -4.00 -2.64 23.73
N PRO A 17 -3.63 -3.28 22.60
CA PRO A 17 -4.09 -4.63 22.26
C PRO A 17 -3.56 -5.73 23.19
N ASN A 18 -2.50 -5.46 23.96
CA ASN A 18 -1.94 -6.38 24.95
C ASN A 18 -2.68 -6.37 26.31
N ILE A 19 -3.67 -5.50 26.49
CA ILE A 19 -4.49 -5.42 27.69
C ILE A 19 -5.88 -5.96 27.37
N ALA A 20 -6.23 -7.11 27.95
CA ALA A 20 -7.50 -7.79 27.68
C ALA A 20 -8.73 -7.03 28.19
N LYS A 21 -8.54 -6.15 29.19
CA LYS A 21 -9.61 -5.36 29.81
C LYS A 21 -9.08 -4.02 30.28
N HIS A 22 -9.59 -2.95 29.70
CA HIS A 22 -9.27 -1.59 30.11
C HIS A 22 -10.36 -1.04 31.02
N THR A 23 -9.98 -0.53 32.18
CA THR A 23 -10.88 0.05 33.16
C THR A 23 -11.05 1.54 32.91
N VAL A 24 -12.31 1.97 32.80
CA VAL A 24 -12.68 3.39 32.81
C VAL A 24 -13.10 3.75 34.21
N SER A 25 -12.43 4.74 34.81
CA SER A 25 -12.78 5.18 36.15
C SER A 25 -12.42 6.62 36.45
N ARG A 26 -12.84 7.08 37.64
CA ARG A 26 -12.49 8.39 38.18
C ARG A 26 -11.06 8.48 38.73
N SER A 27 -10.44 7.38 39.16
CA SER A 27 -9.22 7.47 39.99
C SER A 27 -8.18 6.35 39.86
N HIS A 28 -8.45 5.27 39.11
CA HIS A 28 -7.52 4.14 38.95
C HIS A 28 -7.73 3.40 37.62
N GLY A 29 -6.84 2.45 37.32
CA GLY A 29 -6.91 1.69 36.07
C GLY A 29 -6.37 2.49 34.88
N GLU A 30 -6.76 2.08 33.67
CA GLU A 30 -6.08 2.51 32.46
C GLU A 30 -6.62 3.83 31.89
N LEU A 31 -7.95 4.02 31.83
CA LEU A 31 -8.56 5.30 31.45
C LEU A 31 -9.10 6.02 32.68
N ILE A 32 -8.35 7.01 33.16
CA ILE A 32 -8.73 7.83 34.32
C ILE A 32 -9.35 9.15 33.84
N ILE A 33 -10.64 9.34 34.10
CA ILE A 33 -11.38 10.57 33.81
C ILE A 33 -11.44 11.42 35.09
N GLN A 34 -10.53 12.38 35.20
CA GLN A 34 -10.42 13.28 36.36
C GLN A 34 -11.36 14.48 36.24
N GLY A 35 -11.69 15.09 37.38
CA GLY A 35 -12.51 16.32 37.42
C GLY A 35 -14.02 16.11 37.20
N ASP A 36 -14.46 14.88 36.93
CA ASP A 36 -15.87 14.54 36.72
C ASP A 36 -16.41 13.69 37.89
N PRO A 37 -17.20 14.28 38.82
CA PRO A 37 -17.73 13.56 39.98
C PRO A 37 -18.83 12.55 39.60
N SER A 38 -19.36 12.60 38.37
CA SER A 38 -20.33 11.64 37.86
C SER A 38 -19.68 10.32 37.41
N ILE A 39 -18.35 10.26 37.32
CA ILE A 39 -17.64 9.03 37.00
C ILE A 39 -17.51 8.16 38.26
N SER A 40 -18.02 6.93 38.20
CA SER A 40 -17.79 5.92 39.23
C SER A 40 -16.32 5.52 39.33
N ARG A 41 -15.90 5.04 40.51
CA ARG A 41 -14.56 4.42 40.71
C ARG A 41 -14.38 3.16 39.88
N ASN A 42 -15.45 2.47 39.51
CA ASN A 42 -15.42 1.40 38.53
C ASN A 42 -16.59 1.68 37.59
N HIS A 43 -16.35 2.44 36.53
CA HIS A 43 -17.43 3.00 35.70
C HIS A 43 -17.82 2.04 34.59
N ALA A 44 -16.85 1.68 33.77
CA ALA A 44 -17.04 0.79 32.65
C ALA A 44 -15.76 0.04 32.34
N PHE A 45 -15.87 -0.99 31.52
CA PHE A 45 -14.75 -1.73 30.98
C PHE A 45 -14.79 -1.70 29.46
N LEU A 46 -13.62 -1.53 28.84
CA LEU A 46 -13.44 -1.69 27.40
C LEU A 46 -12.71 -3.02 27.14
N TYR A 47 -13.24 -3.80 26.23
CA TYR A 47 -12.69 -5.08 25.80
C TYR A 47 -12.35 -4.98 24.32
N PRO A 48 -11.07 -4.79 23.97
CA PRO A 48 -10.64 -4.83 22.58
C PRO A 48 -10.68 -6.28 22.07
N ASP A 49 -11.18 -6.45 20.85
CA ASP A 49 -11.02 -7.65 20.04
C ASP A 49 -10.37 -7.26 18.69
N ALA A 50 -9.96 -8.24 17.90
CA ALA A 50 -9.28 -8.06 16.62
C ALA A 50 -10.06 -7.16 15.66
N THR A 51 -11.40 -7.23 15.67
CA THR A 51 -12.26 -6.48 14.75
C THR A 51 -13.30 -5.61 15.44
N THR A 52 -13.51 -5.76 16.75
CA THR A 52 -14.56 -5.05 17.49
C THR A 52 -14.02 -4.43 18.77
N LEU A 53 -14.68 -3.40 19.28
CA LEU A 53 -14.47 -2.87 20.62
C LEU A 53 -15.77 -3.01 21.40
N LYS A 54 -15.73 -3.62 22.57
CA LYS A 54 -16.91 -3.75 23.43
C LYS A 54 -16.77 -2.87 24.66
N VAL A 55 -17.85 -2.22 25.05
CA VAL A 55 -17.97 -1.50 26.31
C VAL A 55 -18.99 -2.21 27.20
N VAL A 56 -18.68 -2.29 28.50
CA VAL A 56 -19.57 -2.84 29.53
C VAL A 56 -19.68 -1.80 30.65
N ASP A 57 -20.88 -1.30 30.92
CA ASP A 57 -21.12 -0.47 32.11
C ASP A 57 -21.02 -1.35 33.37
N ALA A 58 -20.13 -0.98 34.29
CA ALA A 58 -19.82 -1.78 35.48
C ALA A 58 -20.79 -1.51 36.66
N GLY A 59 -22.04 -1.17 36.35
CA GLY A 59 -23.04 -0.76 37.33
C GLY A 59 -22.82 0.67 37.81
N SER A 60 -22.42 1.56 36.89
CA SER A 60 -22.14 2.95 37.22
C SER A 60 -23.39 3.67 37.77
N ARG A 61 -23.17 4.74 38.54
CA ARG A 61 -24.28 5.49 39.17
C ARG A 61 -25.07 6.29 38.13
N TYR A 62 -24.37 6.84 37.14
CA TYR A 62 -24.92 7.79 36.17
C TYR A 62 -25.01 7.25 34.74
N GLY A 63 -24.59 6.00 34.51
CA GLY A 63 -24.72 5.34 33.23
C GLY A 63 -23.59 5.60 32.26
N THR A 64 -23.59 4.78 31.21
CA THR A 64 -22.77 4.95 30.00
C THR A 64 -23.72 5.03 28.80
N PHE A 65 -23.52 6.00 27.91
CA PHE A 65 -24.42 6.30 26.78
C PHE A 65 -23.66 6.27 25.46
N VAL A 66 -24.32 5.82 24.39
CA VAL A 66 -23.76 5.75 23.03
C VAL A 66 -24.64 6.50 22.05
N ASN A 67 -24.02 7.32 21.19
CA ASN A 67 -24.68 8.06 20.10
C ASN A 67 -25.91 8.84 20.61
N ASP A 68 -27.08 8.68 19.98
CA ASP A 68 -28.31 9.44 20.29
C ASP A 68 -28.81 9.25 21.74
N ALA A 69 -28.35 8.20 22.43
CA ALA A 69 -28.61 7.99 23.86
C ALA A 69 -27.93 9.07 24.73
N ILE A 70 -26.89 9.73 24.21
CA ILE A 70 -26.18 10.81 24.90
C ILE A 70 -27.10 12.03 25.05
N GLU A 71 -27.73 12.47 23.96
CA GLU A 71 -28.58 13.66 23.94
C GLU A 71 -29.97 13.38 24.54
N SER A 72 -30.55 12.20 24.29
CA SER A 72 -31.86 11.85 24.83
C SER A 72 -31.83 11.53 26.33
N GLU A 73 -30.65 11.24 26.89
CA GLU A 73 -30.44 10.71 28.25
C GLU A 73 -31.33 9.49 28.58
N ARG A 74 -31.70 8.73 27.54
CA ARG A 74 -32.49 7.49 27.61
C ARG A 74 -31.65 6.35 27.06
N ASP A 75 -32.09 5.12 27.32
CA ASP A 75 -31.49 3.91 26.74
C ASP A 75 -29.98 3.79 26.95
N GLN A 76 -29.53 4.11 28.18
CA GLN A 76 -28.16 3.84 28.61
C GLN A 76 -27.81 2.36 28.42
N ILE A 77 -26.52 2.06 28.23
CA ILE A 77 -26.04 0.69 28.15
C ILE A 77 -26.52 -0.10 29.38
N ALA A 78 -27.10 -1.27 29.12
CA ALA A 78 -27.53 -2.17 30.17
C ALA A 78 -26.34 -2.59 31.05
N LYS A 79 -26.51 -2.47 32.36
CA LYS A 79 -25.46 -2.78 33.34
C LYS A 79 -24.95 -4.21 33.14
N ASN A 80 -23.63 -4.38 33.22
CA ASN A 80 -22.92 -5.65 33.08
C ASN A 80 -23.20 -6.38 31.75
N THR A 81 -23.72 -5.69 30.74
CA THR A 81 -24.00 -6.26 29.42
C THR A 81 -23.05 -5.64 28.40
N PRO A 82 -22.33 -6.45 27.60
CA PRO A 82 -21.49 -5.94 26.53
C PRO A 82 -22.31 -5.25 25.44
N SER A 83 -21.86 -4.07 25.02
CA SER A 83 -22.34 -3.38 23.82
C SER A 83 -21.16 -3.17 22.87
N GLU A 84 -21.38 -3.49 21.59
CA GLU A 84 -20.37 -3.31 20.54
C GLU A 84 -20.31 -1.86 20.10
N LEU A 85 -19.09 -1.38 19.87
CA LEU A 85 -18.78 -0.05 19.37
C LEU A 85 -18.19 -0.14 17.98
N SER A 86 -18.60 0.80 17.14
CA SER A 86 -18.12 1.02 15.79
C SER A 86 -17.26 2.28 15.71
N VAL A 87 -16.40 2.35 14.69
CA VAL A 87 -15.65 3.56 14.39
C VAL A 87 -16.64 4.70 14.12
N GLY A 88 -16.42 5.85 14.76
CA GLY A 88 -17.28 7.02 14.66
C GLY A 88 -18.31 7.14 15.78
N ASP A 89 -18.58 6.06 16.54
CA ASP A 89 -19.50 6.12 17.67
C ASP A 89 -19.04 7.15 18.72
N ARG A 90 -20.01 7.84 19.31
CA ARG A 90 -19.79 8.72 20.46
C ARG A 90 -20.18 7.99 21.74
N LEU A 91 -19.32 8.06 22.75
CA LEU A 91 -19.49 7.42 24.05
C LEU A 91 -19.41 8.47 25.15
N ARG A 92 -20.45 8.58 25.98
CA ARG A 92 -20.44 9.42 27.20
C ARG A 92 -20.39 8.53 28.43
N PHE A 93 -19.42 8.77 29.30
CA PHE A 93 -19.38 8.18 30.63
C PHE A 93 -19.98 9.17 31.64
N GLY A 94 -20.91 8.71 32.45
CA GLY A 94 -21.57 9.53 33.47
C GLY A 94 -22.49 10.60 32.87
N LYS A 95 -22.62 11.71 33.58
CA LYS A 95 -23.59 12.78 33.27
C LYS A 95 -22.93 14.04 32.68
N CYS A 96 -21.66 14.30 33.00
CA CYS A 96 -20.99 15.50 32.54
C CYS A 96 -20.45 15.33 31.10
N LEU A 97 -19.57 16.23 30.68
CA LEU A 97 -19.15 16.34 29.28
C LEU A 97 -18.01 15.37 28.90
N SER A 98 -17.93 14.22 29.57
CA SER A 98 -16.98 13.14 29.31
C SER A 98 -17.37 12.34 28.06
N VAL A 99 -17.43 13.03 26.91
CA VAL A 99 -17.79 12.47 25.61
C VAL A 99 -16.54 12.16 24.79
N TRP A 100 -16.50 10.95 24.24
CA TRP A 100 -15.39 10.41 23.48
C TRP A 100 -15.87 9.89 22.14
N THR A 101 -15.07 10.05 21.09
CA THR A 101 -15.32 9.43 19.78
C THR A 101 -14.44 8.20 19.64
N VAL A 102 -15.07 7.09 19.25
CA VAL A 102 -14.41 5.82 18.97
C VAL A 102 -13.69 5.91 17.63
N GLY A 103 -12.41 5.59 17.62
CA GLY A 103 -11.58 5.53 16.43
C GLY A 103 -10.76 4.25 16.40
N ARG A 104 -10.19 3.97 15.22
CA ARG A 104 -9.34 2.81 15.00
C ARG A 104 -8.23 3.15 14.03
N GLU A 105 -7.04 2.67 14.33
CA GLU A 105 -5.88 2.71 13.45
C GLU A 105 -5.36 1.29 13.24
N ASP A 106 -5.20 0.86 11.99
CA ASP A 106 -4.72 -0.48 11.65
C ASP A 106 -3.28 -0.40 11.13
N PHE A 107 -2.37 -1.11 11.80
CA PHE A 107 -0.95 -1.18 11.45
C PHE A 107 -0.64 -2.42 10.59
N ASP A 108 -1.38 -2.60 9.49
CA ASP A 108 -1.13 -3.65 8.49
C ASP A 108 -0.02 -3.20 7.53
N CYS A 109 1.17 -3.74 7.71
CA CYS A 109 2.39 -3.30 7.06
C CYS A 109 2.91 -4.33 6.07
N ILE A 110 3.66 -3.86 5.08
CA ILE A 110 4.56 -4.69 4.27
C ILE A 110 5.96 -4.06 4.32
N THR A 111 7.00 -4.85 4.12
CA THR A 111 8.38 -4.37 3.98
C THR A 111 8.87 -4.51 2.55
N SER A 112 9.78 -3.62 2.15
CA SER A 112 10.55 -3.77 0.91
C SER A 112 12.02 -3.44 1.16
N THR A 113 12.90 -4.25 0.56
CA THR A 113 14.37 -4.16 0.67
C THR A 113 14.94 -4.09 2.08
N ILE A 114 14.17 -4.53 3.09
CA ILE A 114 14.57 -4.58 4.49
C ILE A 114 14.03 -5.85 5.14
N ALA A 115 14.81 -6.41 6.07
CA ALA A 115 14.32 -7.40 7.01
C ALA A 115 13.68 -6.71 8.22
N VAL A 116 12.67 -7.36 8.82
CA VAL A 116 12.07 -6.89 10.07
C VAL A 116 13.05 -7.19 11.21
N ASP A 117 13.67 -6.14 11.77
CA ASP A 117 14.54 -6.28 12.93
C ASP A 117 13.75 -6.37 14.25
N GLY A 118 14.44 -6.67 15.35
CA GLY A 118 13.80 -6.85 16.65
C GLY A 118 13.12 -5.59 17.19
N ARG A 119 13.61 -4.40 16.85
CA ARG A 119 13.02 -3.13 17.31
C ARG A 119 11.71 -2.86 16.59
N LEU A 120 11.70 -3.00 15.27
CA LEU A 120 10.50 -2.83 14.46
C LEU A 120 9.44 -3.88 14.84
N LYS A 121 9.85 -5.14 15.00
CA LYS A 121 8.94 -6.20 15.45
C LYS A 121 8.29 -5.86 16.79
N HIS A 122 9.09 -5.46 17.77
CA HIS A 122 8.59 -5.11 19.10
C HIS A 122 7.64 -3.90 19.06
N ALA A 123 7.98 -2.86 18.30
CA ALA A 123 7.12 -1.69 18.15
C ALA A 123 5.75 -2.06 17.53
N LEU A 124 5.76 -2.88 16.47
CA LEU A 124 4.53 -3.36 15.84
C LEU A 124 3.70 -4.25 16.79
N GLU A 125 4.33 -5.12 17.58
CA GLU A 125 3.64 -5.94 18.59
C GLU A 125 2.89 -5.07 19.61
N LEU A 126 3.52 -4.01 20.11
CA LEU A 126 2.89 -3.07 21.05
C LEU A 126 1.70 -2.32 20.44
N LEU A 127 1.77 -2.03 19.13
CA LEU A 127 0.71 -1.36 18.36
C LEU A 127 -0.37 -2.34 17.85
N GLY A 128 -0.18 -3.65 18.03
CA GLY A 128 -1.03 -4.69 17.44
C GLY A 128 -0.96 -4.74 15.91
N GLY A 129 0.16 -4.30 15.35
CA GLY A 129 0.45 -4.33 13.91
C GLY A 129 0.84 -5.70 13.42
N LYS A 130 0.76 -5.86 12.10
CA LYS A 130 1.09 -7.09 11.39
C LYS A 130 1.97 -6.76 10.20
N VAL A 131 2.96 -7.60 9.92
CA VAL A 131 3.74 -7.54 8.68
C VAL A 131 3.30 -8.67 7.78
N ARG A 132 3.02 -8.36 6.51
CA ARG A 132 2.69 -9.34 5.47
C ARG A 132 3.77 -9.32 4.40
N ASP A 133 3.89 -10.44 3.70
CA ASP A 133 4.90 -10.58 2.64
C ASP A 133 4.46 -9.89 1.34
N ALA A 134 3.16 -9.86 1.06
CA ALA A 134 2.60 -9.34 -0.18
C ALA A 134 1.69 -8.13 0.02
N PHE A 135 1.69 -7.24 -0.97
CA PHE A 135 0.73 -6.15 -1.06
C PHE A 135 -0.69 -6.68 -1.26
N VAL A 136 -1.65 -6.12 -0.52
CA VAL A 136 -3.07 -6.45 -0.65
C VAL A 136 -3.86 -5.14 -0.72
N GLU A 137 -4.51 -4.89 -1.85
CA GLU A 137 -5.31 -3.69 -2.07
C GLU A 137 -6.40 -3.53 -0.99
N GLY A 138 -6.56 -2.31 -0.47
CA GLY A 138 -7.51 -1.99 0.60
C GLY A 138 -7.10 -2.46 2.00
N SER A 139 -6.24 -3.47 2.13
CA SER A 139 -5.76 -3.99 3.43
C SER A 139 -4.41 -3.45 3.85
N THR A 140 -3.46 -3.28 2.93
CA THR A 140 -2.14 -2.73 3.26
C THR A 140 -2.26 -1.25 3.65
N ARG A 141 -1.73 -0.89 4.82
CA ARG A 141 -1.80 0.46 5.40
C ARG A 141 -0.46 1.19 5.39
N TYR A 142 0.66 0.47 5.43
CA TYR A 142 2.00 1.05 5.43
C TYR A 142 2.98 0.22 4.59
N LEU A 143 3.87 0.88 3.86
CA LEU A 143 5.09 0.29 3.30
C LEU A 143 6.29 0.76 4.11
N ILE A 144 7.07 -0.16 4.64
CA ILE A 144 8.24 0.14 5.46
C ILE A 144 9.51 -0.05 4.62
N MET A 145 10.31 1.03 4.52
CA MET A 145 11.60 1.05 3.81
C MET A 145 12.60 1.93 4.56
N LYS A 146 13.90 1.57 4.56
CA LYS A 146 14.97 2.43 5.12
C LYS A 146 15.38 3.54 4.15
N SER A 147 15.45 3.18 2.88
CA SER A 147 15.68 4.06 1.73
C SER A 147 14.76 3.59 0.61
N ILE A 148 14.30 4.50 -0.22
CA ILE A 148 13.42 4.19 -1.34
C ILE A 148 14.28 3.75 -2.54
N THR A 149 13.94 2.57 -3.06
CA THR A 149 14.37 2.04 -4.36
C THR A 149 13.14 1.53 -5.10
N THR A 150 13.22 1.46 -6.42
CA THR A 150 12.12 1.11 -7.31
C THR A 150 11.84 -0.39 -7.22
N THR A 151 10.79 -0.76 -6.48
CA THR A 151 10.31 -2.14 -6.32
C THR A 151 8.84 -2.28 -6.70
N PRO A 152 8.34 -3.50 -7.01
CA PRO A 152 6.92 -3.70 -7.27
C PRO A 152 6.03 -3.24 -6.11
N LYS A 153 6.45 -3.54 -4.87
CA LYS A 153 5.74 -3.17 -3.64
C LYS A 153 5.63 -1.65 -3.52
N LEU A 154 6.71 -0.92 -3.79
CA LEU A 154 6.69 0.55 -3.83
C LEU A 154 5.67 1.06 -4.84
N LEU A 155 5.76 0.60 -6.09
CA LEU A 155 4.86 1.07 -7.16
C LEU A 155 3.38 0.82 -6.82
N MET A 156 3.05 -0.37 -6.32
CA MET A 156 1.69 -0.70 -5.89
C MET A 156 1.19 0.19 -4.75
N CYS A 157 2.05 0.46 -3.75
CA CYS A 157 1.74 1.34 -2.64
C CYS A 157 1.53 2.79 -3.08
N LEU A 158 2.40 3.32 -3.95
CA LEU A 158 2.28 4.69 -4.47
C LEU A 158 0.99 4.89 -5.27
N ILE A 159 0.60 3.91 -6.10
CA ILE A 159 -0.67 3.96 -6.83
C ILE A 159 -1.86 3.96 -5.85
N SER A 160 -1.79 3.10 -4.84
CA SER A 160 -2.85 2.90 -3.85
C SER A 160 -2.90 3.94 -2.73
N GLN A 161 -2.06 4.97 -2.80
CA GLN A 161 -1.95 6.01 -1.77
C GLN A 161 -1.56 5.46 -0.39
N VAL A 162 -0.83 4.35 -0.36
CA VAL A 162 -0.28 3.76 0.87
C VAL A 162 1.00 4.50 1.22
N PRO A 163 1.11 5.08 2.43
CA PRO A 163 2.30 5.80 2.84
C PRO A 163 3.54 4.90 2.89
N VAL A 164 4.67 5.48 2.47
CA VAL A 164 6.00 4.86 2.57
C VAL A 164 6.72 5.53 3.73
N VAL A 165 7.05 4.77 4.77
CA VAL A 165 7.61 5.30 6.01
C VAL A 165 8.86 4.56 6.43
N LYS A 166 9.75 5.27 7.13
CA LYS A 166 10.90 4.67 7.80
C LYS A 166 10.46 3.83 9.01
N PRO A 167 11.22 2.79 9.42
CA PRO A 167 10.91 2.00 10.62
C PRO A 167 10.72 2.83 11.90
N GLU A 168 11.42 3.96 12.02
CA GLU A 168 11.37 4.85 13.18
C GLU A 168 9.97 5.44 13.43
N TYR A 169 9.11 5.52 12.40
CA TYR A 169 7.71 5.95 12.54
C TYR A 169 6.96 5.14 13.60
N PHE A 170 7.18 3.82 13.64
CA PHE A 170 6.46 2.94 14.57
C PHE A 170 6.98 3.10 16.01
N GLU A 171 8.26 3.38 16.20
CA GLU A 171 8.80 3.72 17.53
C GLU A 171 8.19 5.04 18.06
N GLU A 172 8.01 6.04 17.19
CA GLU A 172 7.32 7.28 17.54
C GLU A 172 5.82 7.10 17.78
N CYS A 173 5.16 6.19 17.04
CA CYS A 173 3.79 5.79 17.32
C CYS A 173 3.65 5.20 18.73
N VAL A 174 4.55 4.30 19.14
CA VAL A 174 4.54 3.74 20.51
C VAL A 174 4.69 4.85 21.56
N LYS A 175 5.61 5.79 21.36
CA LYS A 175 5.79 6.95 22.26
C LYS A 175 4.53 7.81 22.33
N ALA A 176 3.85 8.05 21.20
CA ALA A 176 2.60 8.80 21.16
C ALA A 176 1.47 8.07 21.89
N VAL A 177 1.39 6.75 21.72
CA VAL A 177 0.42 5.88 22.39
C VAL A 177 0.59 5.92 23.91
N ASP A 178 1.82 5.86 24.40
CA ASP A 178 2.11 5.94 25.84
C ASP A 178 1.78 7.31 26.44
N ARG A 179 1.91 8.37 25.66
CA ARG A 179 1.61 9.75 26.08
C ARG A 179 0.14 10.14 25.91
N GLY A 180 -0.66 9.35 25.19
CA GLY A 180 -2.02 9.71 24.83
C GLY A 180 -2.10 10.90 23.85
N SER A 181 -1.06 11.10 23.03
CA SER A 181 -1.01 12.15 22.01
C SER A 181 -1.42 11.62 20.63
N PRO A 182 -1.74 12.50 19.66
CA PRO A 182 -1.93 12.10 18.27
C PRO A 182 -0.73 11.31 17.73
N LEU A 183 -1.00 10.35 16.85
CA LEU A 183 0.04 9.64 16.11
C LEU A 183 0.84 10.62 15.25
N PRO A 184 2.15 10.36 15.04
CA PRO A 184 2.99 11.20 14.19
C PRO A 184 2.46 11.29 12.76
N ASN A 185 2.76 12.38 12.06
CA ASN A 185 2.41 12.50 10.65
C ASN A 185 3.33 11.62 9.81
N VAL A 186 2.77 10.77 8.96
CA VAL A 186 3.51 9.86 8.07
C VAL A 186 4.44 10.60 7.10
N ASP A 187 4.07 11.81 6.69
CA ASP A 187 4.84 12.60 5.72
C ASP A 187 6.21 13.04 6.29
N ASP A 188 6.33 13.11 7.62
CA ASP A 188 7.60 13.44 8.31
C ASP A 188 8.58 12.26 8.32
N PHE A 189 8.13 11.06 7.93
CA PHE A 189 8.90 9.82 7.98
C PHE A 189 9.12 9.21 6.60
N ILE A 190 8.99 9.98 5.51
CA ILE A 190 9.28 9.50 4.17
C ILE A 190 10.79 9.20 4.04
N PRO A 191 11.19 7.99 3.60
CA PRO A 191 12.60 7.67 3.39
C PRO A 191 13.21 8.42 2.20
N GLU A 192 14.53 8.58 2.20
CA GLU A 192 15.24 9.18 1.08
C GLU A 192 15.29 8.22 -0.11
N PHE A 193 15.17 8.75 -1.34
CA PHE A 193 15.30 7.98 -2.57
C PHE A 193 16.77 7.84 -2.97
N VAL A 194 17.22 6.60 -3.17
CA VAL A 194 18.65 6.27 -3.34
C VAL A 194 18.87 5.41 -4.59
N GLU A 195 18.51 5.95 -5.75
CA GLU A 195 18.92 5.39 -7.04
C GLU A 195 19.72 6.42 -7.83
N ALA A 196 21.04 6.17 -7.96
CA ALA A 196 21.99 7.11 -8.57
C ALA A 196 21.66 7.49 -10.03
N TYR A 197 20.82 6.68 -10.66
CA TYR A 197 20.58 6.68 -12.08
C TYR A 197 19.19 7.17 -12.48
N VAL A 198 18.33 7.45 -11.50
CA VAL A 198 16.98 7.95 -11.69
C VAL A 198 16.95 9.41 -11.25
N ARG A 199 16.51 10.31 -12.12
CA ARG A 199 16.39 11.73 -11.79
C ARG A 199 15.29 11.90 -10.74
N SER A 200 15.67 12.39 -9.55
CA SER A 200 14.73 12.59 -8.45
C SER A 200 13.85 13.83 -8.59
N GLU A 201 14.20 14.73 -9.50
CA GLU A 201 13.44 15.94 -9.78
C GLU A 201 12.01 15.62 -10.24
N GLY A 202 11.03 16.20 -9.54
CA GLY A 202 9.61 16.03 -9.85
C GLY A 202 9.00 14.71 -9.34
N MET A 203 9.72 13.89 -8.57
CA MET A 203 9.16 12.71 -7.91
C MET A 203 8.56 13.08 -6.55
N SER A 204 7.38 12.53 -6.23
CA SER A 204 6.74 12.68 -4.91
C SER A 204 6.41 11.32 -4.31
N PHE A 205 6.86 11.05 -3.09
CA PHE A 205 6.53 9.81 -2.38
C PHE A 205 5.36 9.98 -1.39
N GLY A 206 4.77 11.18 -1.36
CA GLY A 206 3.51 11.44 -0.67
C GLY A 206 2.29 10.99 -1.50
N LYS A 207 1.12 11.49 -1.10
CA LYS A 207 -0.16 11.20 -1.77
C LYS A 207 -0.25 11.93 -3.11
N VAL A 208 -0.41 11.16 -4.19
CA VAL A 208 -0.61 11.63 -5.57
C VAL A 208 -1.74 10.80 -6.19
N PRO A 209 -3.03 11.19 -5.99
CA PRO A 209 -4.20 10.41 -6.40
C PRO A 209 -4.25 10.08 -7.90
N GLU A 210 -3.64 10.91 -8.73
CA GLU A 210 -3.59 10.81 -10.19
C GLU A 210 -2.95 9.49 -10.66
N ARG A 211 -2.04 8.91 -9.85
CA ARG A 211 -1.38 7.63 -10.16
C ARG A 211 -2.37 6.49 -10.42
N LYS A 212 -3.51 6.48 -9.73
CA LYS A 212 -4.55 5.44 -9.89
C LYS A 212 -5.19 5.45 -11.28
N ALA A 213 -5.15 6.58 -11.98
CA ALA A 213 -5.71 6.73 -13.31
C ALA A 213 -4.63 6.95 -14.39
N LEU A 214 -3.34 6.82 -14.04
CA LEU A 214 -2.22 7.14 -14.92
C LEU A 214 -2.28 6.36 -16.24
N PHE A 215 -2.63 5.08 -16.20
CA PHE A 215 -2.72 4.23 -17.38
C PHE A 215 -4.15 4.07 -17.90
N LYS A 216 -5.09 4.91 -17.47
CA LYS A 216 -6.49 4.83 -17.90
C LYS A 216 -6.60 4.92 -19.43
N GLY A 217 -7.27 3.94 -20.02
CA GLY A 217 -7.45 3.83 -21.46
C GLY A 217 -6.25 3.27 -22.23
N LYS A 218 -5.12 3.00 -21.55
CA LYS A 218 -3.91 2.43 -22.18
C LYS A 218 -3.93 0.91 -22.15
N THR A 219 -3.39 0.31 -23.22
CA THR A 219 -3.22 -1.14 -23.34
C THR A 219 -1.74 -1.48 -23.49
N PHE A 220 -1.21 -2.19 -22.49
CA PHE A 220 0.15 -2.70 -22.46
C PHE A 220 0.19 -4.08 -23.11
N VAL A 221 1.00 -4.21 -24.16
CA VAL A 221 1.13 -5.44 -24.92
C VAL A 221 2.46 -6.10 -24.58
N PHE A 222 2.39 -7.24 -23.93
CA PHE A 222 3.52 -8.07 -23.56
C PHE A 222 3.67 -9.24 -24.54
N ILE A 223 4.91 -9.61 -24.84
CA ILE A 223 5.17 -10.70 -25.78
C ILE A 223 4.98 -12.05 -25.08
N LYS A 224 5.61 -12.24 -23.91
CA LYS A 224 5.59 -13.50 -23.16
C LYS A 224 4.57 -13.45 -22.00
N PRO A 225 3.84 -14.55 -21.70
CA PRO A 225 2.95 -14.63 -20.56
C PRO A 225 3.63 -14.35 -19.21
N LYS A 226 4.83 -14.91 -18.99
CA LYS A 226 5.58 -14.75 -17.74
C LYS A 226 5.95 -13.29 -17.47
N HIS A 227 6.35 -12.59 -18.54
CA HIS A 227 6.66 -11.16 -18.50
C HIS A 227 5.42 -10.33 -18.16
N MET A 228 4.28 -10.61 -18.79
CA MET A 228 3.00 -9.96 -18.46
C MET A 228 2.62 -10.13 -16.98
N SER A 229 2.73 -11.34 -16.43
CA SER A 229 2.33 -11.64 -15.06
C SER A 229 3.10 -10.83 -14.01
N GLN A 230 4.33 -10.38 -14.30
CA GLN A 230 5.12 -9.56 -13.38
C GLN A 230 4.57 -8.13 -13.23
N TYR A 231 4.01 -7.55 -14.31
CA TYR A 231 3.59 -6.15 -14.34
C TYR A 231 2.07 -5.95 -14.39
N GLU A 232 1.31 -6.99 -14.73
CA GLU A 232 -0.14 -6.90 -14.90
C GLU A 232 -0.86 -6.33 -13.68
N GLY A 233 -0.45 -6.73 -12.47
CA GLY A 233 -1.00 -6.19 -11.23
C GLY A 233 -0.81 -4.68 -11.11
N ILE A 234 0.40 -4.19 -11.41
CA ILE A 234 0.76 -2.77 -11.33
C ILE A 234 -0.02 -1.97 -12.39
N VAL A 235 -0.03 -2.44 -13.63
CA VAL A 235 -0.70 -1.76 -14.75
C VAL A 235 -2.20 -1.64 -14.49
N LYS A 236 -2.85 -2.72 -14.04
CA LYS A 236 -4.29 -2.70 -13.72
C LYS A 236 -4.61 -1.78 -12.54
N LEU A 237 -3.77 -1.78 -11.50
CA LEU A 237 -3.95 -0.93 -10.33
C LEU A 237 -3.91 0.57 -10.71
N ALA A 238 -3.09 0.93 -11.70
CA ALA A 238 -3.02 2.27 -12.29
C ALA A 238 -4.06 2.55 -13.40
N GLY A 239 -5.05 1.66 -13.58
CA GLY A 239 -6.19 1.84 -14.48
C GLY A 239 -5.97 1.39 -15.93
N GLY A 240 -4.84 0.73 -16.23
CA GLY A 240 -4.53 0.20 -17.55
C GLY A 240 -5.01 -1.23 -17.78
N SER A 241 -4.75 -1.74 -18.98
CA SER A 241 -5.02 -3.13 -19.35
C SER A 241 -3.79 -3.80 -19.95
N CYS A 242 -3.70 -5.12 -19.81
CA CYS A 242 -2.61 -5.92 -20.36
C CYS A 242 -3.11 -6.95 -21.36
N ILE A 243 -2.37 -7.17 -22.44
CA ILE A 243 -2.61 -8.24 -23.41
C ILE A 243 -1.29 -8.98 -23.65
N CYS A 244 -1.37 -10.31 -23.76
CA CYS A 244 -0.25 -11.14 -24.18
C CYS A 244 -0.40 -11.53 -25.66
N ALA A 245 0.60 -11.16 -26.47
CA ALA A 245 0.60 -11.40 -27.91
C ALA A 245 0.63 -12.89 -28.28
N GLN A 246 1.26 -13.75 -27.47
CA GLN A 246 1.26 -15.21 -27.71
C GLN A 246 -0.09 -15.87 -27.41
N LYS A 247 -0.92 -15.28 -26.54
CA LYS A 247 -2.20 -15.86 -26.12
C LYS A 247 -3.38 -15.43 -26.98
N ARG A 248 -3.22 -14.40 -27.82
CA ARG A 248 -4.31 -13.83 -28.62
C ARG A 248 -3.86 -13.59 -30.05
N LYS A 249 -4.75 -13.83 -31.01
CA LYS A 249 -4.58 -13.36 -32.38
C LYS A 249 -4.84 -11.85 -32.39
N ILE A 250 -3.80 -11.06 -32.61
CA ILE A 250 -3.86 -9.60 -32.62
C ILE A 250 -3.56 -9.11 -34.03
N ALA A 251 -4.44 -8.28 -34.60
CA ALA A 251 -4.22 -7.68 -35.91
C ALA A 251 -3.01 -6.72 -35.89
N LYS A 252 -2.24 -6.67 -36.99
CA LYS A 252 -1.04 -5.81 -37.08
C LYS A 252 -1.36 -4.34 -36.78
N ALA A 253 -2.51 -3.84 -37.23
CA ALA A 253 -2.98 -2.48 -36.99
C ALA A 253 -3.21 -2.14 -35.51
N PHE A 254 -3.43 -3.14 -34.65
CA PHE A 254 -3.62 -2.90 -33.22
C PHE A 254 -2.33 -2.41 -32.55
N PHE A 255 -1.18 -2.96 -32.94
CA PHE A 255 0.13 -2.59 -32.35
C PHE A 255 0.53 -1.13 -32.64
N THR A 256 -0.12 -0.48 -33.61
CA THR A 256 0.13 0.91 -34.00
C THR A 256 -0.98 1.86 -33.52
N GLY A 257 -1.92 1.38 -32.70
CA GLY A 257 -3.02 2.17 -32.15
C GLY A 257 -2.57 3.28 -31.18
N PRO A 258 -3.31 4.40 -31.06
CA PRO A 258 -2.93 5.57 -30.25
C PRO A 258 -2.69 5.25 -28.77
N ASP A 259 -3.45 4.32 -28.19
CA ASP A 259 -3.39 3.97 -26.77
C ASP A 259 -2.69 2.63 -26.48
N VAL A 260 -1.95 2.12 -27.47
CA VAL A 260 -1.24 0.84 -27.36
C VAL A 260 0.23 1.07 -27.08
N ILE A 261 0.71 0.43 -26.02
CA ILE A 261 2.08 0.48 -25.51
C ILE A 261 2.66 -0.91 -25.67
N VAL A 262 3.56 -1.09 -26.62
CA VAL A 262 4.18 -2.39 -26.89
C VAL A 262 5.46 -2.51 -26.06
N MET A 263 5.50 -3.50 -25.18
CA MET A 263 6.63 -3.71 -24.28
C MET A 263 7.78 -4.42 -25.01
N GLN A 264 9.00 -4.00 -24.71
CA GLN A 264 10.20 -4.68 -25.18
C GLN A 264 10.31 -6.04 -24.48
N ALA A 265 10.55 -7.12 -25.24
CA ALA A 265 10.89 -8.39 -24.62
C ALA A 265 12.27 -8.29 -23.98
N GLY A 266 12.39 -8.67 -22.70
CA GLY A 266 13.70 -8.86 -22.07
C GLY A 266 14.56 -9.83 -22.89
N MET A 267 15.85 -9.52 -23.00
CA MET A 267 16.85 -10.41 -23.59
C MET A 267 17.07 -11.62 -22.68
N ASP A 268 16.13 -12.56 -22.70
CA ASP A 268 16.39 -13.89 -22.16
C ASP A 268 17.40 -14.57 -23.09
N SER A 269 18.55 -14.96 -22.56
CA SER A 269 19.59 -15.75 -23.23
C SER A 269 19.12 -17.14 -23.70
N GLN A 270 17.84 -17.48 -23.51
CA GLN A 270 17.18 -18.70 -24.00
C GLN A 270 15.96 -18.41 -24.89
N MET A 271 16.01 -17.35 -25.70
CA MET A 271 14.99 -17.13 -26.72
C MET A 271 15.14 -18.16 -27.85
N SER A 272 14.11 -18.94 -28.16
CA SER A 272 14.14 -19.82 -29.34
C SER A 272 14.22 -18.98 -30.63
N GLN A 273 14.88 -19.47 -31.68
CA GLN A 273 15.08 -18.71 -32.93
C GLN A 273 13.77 -18.16 -33.52
N THR A 274 12.68 -18.92 -33.43
CA THR A 274 11.36 -18.52 -33.93
C THR A 274 10.73 -17.38 -33.10
N SER A 275 11.01 -17.30 -31.78
CA SER A 275 10.65 -16.11 -30.97
C SER A 275 11.31 -14.86 -31.49
N SER A 276 12.61 -14.96 -31.81
CA SER A 276 13.40 -13.80 -32.20
C SER A 276 12.83 -13.18 -33.46
N GLN A 277 12.55 -13.99 -34.48
CA GLN A 277 11.98 -13.51 -35.75
C GLN A 277 10.60 -12.85 -35.59
N ALA A 278 9.75 -13.39 -34.70
CA ALA A 278 8.44 -12.82 -34.39
C ALA A 278 8.55 -11.46 -33.67
N VAL A 279 9.50 -11.33 -32.74
CA VAL A 279 9.82 -10.08 -32.05
C VAL A 279 10.44 -9.06 -33.01
N ASP A 280 11.32 -9.50 -33.90
CA ASP A 280 11.95 -8.65 -34.92
C ASP A 280 10.91 -8.09 -35.89
N GLY A 281 9.98 -8.93 -36.36
CA GLY A 281 8.85 -8.51 -37.19
C GLY A 281 7.94 -7.49 -36.50
N LEU A 282 7.63 -7.71 -35.21
CA LEU A 282 6.87 -6.75 -34.41
C LEU A 282 7.60 -5.42 -34.26
N THR A 283 8.90 -5.46 -33.98
CA THR A 283 9.77 -4.29 -33.86
C THR A 283 9.76 -3.48 -35.15
N GLN A 284 9.86 -4.13 -36.31
CA GLN A 284 9.78 -3.47 -37.61
C GLN A 284 8.41 -2.82 -37.86
N ILE A 285 7.31 -3.49 -37.52
CA ILE A 285 5.95 -2.93 -37.67
C ILE A 285 5.80 -1.65 -36.84
N VAL A 286 6.20 -1.70 -35.56
CA VAL A 286 6.10 -0.57 -34.63
C VAL A 286 7.01 0.58 -35.07
N SER A 287 8.25 0.27 -35.46
CA SER A 287 9.24 1.25 -35.93
C SER A 287 8.81 1.96 -37.22
N LYS A 288 8.26 1.22 -38.20
CA LYS A 288 7.71 1.81 -39.45
C LYS A 288 6.56 2.79 -39.19
N ALA A 289 5.81 2.59 -38.11
CA ALA A 289 4.77 3.52 -37.67
C ALA A 289 5.33 4.71 -36.85
N GLY A 290 6.65 4.87 -36.77
CA GLY A 290 7.31 5.93 -36.02
C GLY A 290 7.25 5.76 -34.50
N ARG A 291 6.91 4.56 -34.03
CA ARG A 291 6.77 4.22 -32.60
C ARG A 291 7.96 3.39 -32.12
N ARG A 292 8.21 3.40 -30.82
CA ARG A 292 9.23 2.55 -30.18
C ARG A 292 8.60 1.52 -29.25
N LEU A 293 9.35 0.44 -29.02
CA LEU A 293 9.10 -0.49 -27.93
C LEU A 293 9.48 0.18 -26.59
N ILE A 294 8.75 -0.17 -25.55
CA ILE A 294 8.91 0.41 -24.21
C ILE A 294 9.62 -0.59 -23.30
N PRO A 295 10.78 -0.27 -22.73
CA PRO A 295 11.43 -1.06 -21.69
C PRO A 295 10.59 -1.11 -20.41
N ASP A 296 10.73 -2.19 -19.66
CA ASP A 296 9.98 -2.43 -18.41
C ASP A 296 10.16 -1.33 -17.36
N ALA A 297 11.39 -0.81 -17.26
CA ALA A 297 11.75 0.25 -16.33
C ALA A 297 10.87 1.50 -16.47
N GLU A 298 10.37 1.77 -17.68
CA GLU A 298 9.52 2.93 -17.92
C GLU A 298 8.16 2.84 -17.23
N ILE A 299 7.66 1.64 -16.93
CA ILE A 299 6.43 1.49 -16.12
C ILE A 299 6.66 2.10 -14.74
N GLY A 300 7.79 1.77 -14.11
CA GLY A 300 8.17 2.32 -12.81
C GLY A 300 8.38 3.84 -12.88
N LEU A 301 9.14 4.31 -13.87
CA LEU A 301 9.42 5.74 -14.04
C LEU A 301 8.15 6.56 -14.32
N ALA A 302 7.22 6.05 -15.12
CA ALA A 302 5.94 6.69 -15.37
C ALA A 302 5.13 6.86 -14.08
N ILE A 303 5.11 5.85 -13.20
CA ILE A 303 4.40 5.90 -11.91
C ILE A 303 5.09 6.84 -10.92
N LEU A 304 6.42 6.79 -10.85
CA LEU A 304 7.22 7.63 -9.97
C LEU A 304 7.02 9.12 -10.29
N HIS A 305 7.13 9.50 -11.57
CA HIS A 305 6.87 10.86 -12.05
C HIS A 305 5.40 11.18 -12.27
N CYS A 306 4.50 10.19 -12.14
CA CYS A 306 3.08 10.30 -12.45
C CYS A 306 2.81 10.97 -13.82
N SER A 307 3.56 10.58 -14.86
CA SER A 307 3.50 11.21 -16.18
C SER A 307 3.78 10.21 -17.30
N LEU A 308 3.04 10.38 -18.42
CA LEU A 308 3.23 9.64 -19.67
C LEU A 308 3.86 10.50 -20.77
N GLU A 309 4.39 11.68 -20.45
CA GLU A 309 4.99 12.55 -21.47
C GLU A 309 6.25 11.91 -22.07
N LYS A 310 7.09 11.34 -21.21
CA LYS A 310 8.39 10.74 -21.58
C LYS A 310 8.33 9.21 -21.49
N TYR A 311 7.95 8.72 -20.32
CA TYR A 311 7.95 7.29 -20.00
C TYR A 311 6.65 6.63 -20.44
N CYS A 312 6.74 5.41 -20.95
CA CYS A 312 5.64 4.67 -21.56
C CYS A 312 4.99 5.40 -22.75
N ASN A 313 5.69 6.35 -23.37
CA ASN A 313 5.24 7.07 -24.56
C ASN A 313 5.90 6.49 -25.82
N PRO A 314 5.14 5.77 -26.69
CA PRO A 314 5.69 5.17 -27.90
C PRO A 314 6.19 6.19 -28.93
N LEU A 315 5.75 7.45 -28.85
CA LEU A 315 6.11 8.52 -29.79
C LEU A 315 7.26 9.39 -29.28
N TYR A 316 7.60 9.28 -27.99
CA TYR A 316 8.70 10.05 -27.42
C TYR A 316 10.03 9.49 -27.90
N LYS A 317 10.90 10.37 -28.43
CA LYS A 317 12.24 10.03 -28.89
C LYS A 317 13.26 10.66 -27.95
N PHE A 318 14.02 9.82 -27.25
CA PHE A 318 15.14 10.28 -26.46
C PHE A 318 16.26 10.74 -27.39
N SER A 319 16.73 11.97 -27.23
CA SER A 319 17.76 12.57 -28.07
C SER A 319 19.16 12.02 -27.76
N ASN A 320 19.38 11.47 -26.55
CA ASN A 320 20.64 10.89 -26.10
C ASN A 320 20.46 9.45 -25.61
N VAL A 321 21.39 8.56 -26.00
CA VAL A 321 21.46 7.15 -25.56
C VAL A 321 21.58 7.01 -24.03
N LEU A 322 22.21 7.99 -23.39
CA LEU A 322 22.36 8.09 -21.93
C LEU A 322 21.04 8.27 -21.15
N ASP A 323 19.93 8.66 -21.81
CA ASP A 323 18.64 8.78 -21.13
C ASP A 323 17.91 7.42 -20.98
N LEU A 324 18.42 6.34 -21.60
CA LEU A 324 17.84 4.99 -21.55
C LEU A 324 18.73 3.94 -20.83
N GLU A 325 20.04 4.17 -20.71
CA GLU A 325 21.00 3.17 -20.19
C GLU A 325 21.21 3.19 -18.67
N THR A 326 20.47 4.00 -17.92
CA THR A 326 20.72 4.21 -16.49
C THR A 326 19.92 3.24 -15.60
N ILE A 327 19.91 1.95 -15.92
CA ILE A 327 19.74 0.90 -14.90
C ILE A 327 20.77 -0.18 -15.26
N PRO A 328 21.74 -0.52 -14.40
CA PRO A 328 22.64 -1.63 -14.67
C PRO A 328 21.79 -2.88 -14.90
N PHE A 329 21.82 -3.38 -16.14
CA PHE A 329 21.27 -4.67 -16.51
C PHE A 329 21.99 -5.72 -15.66
N ALA A 330 21.34 -6.21 -14.61
CA ALA A 330 21.73 -7.50 -14.06
C ALA A 330 21.44 -8.53 -15.16
N GLU A 331 22.47 -9.22 -15.65
CA GLU A 331 22.30 -10.38 -16.52
C GLU A 331 21.36 -11.38 -15.81
N GLY A 332 20.09 -11.38 -16.23
CA GLY A 332 19.03 -12.14 -15.58
C GLY A 332 17.80 -11.31 -15.25
N GLY A 333 17.15 -10.72 -16.25
CA GLY A 333 15.69 -10.45 -16.26
C GLY A 333 15.04 -9.62 -15.15
N GLU A 334 15.80 -9.03 -14.22
CA GLU A 334 15.24 -8.31 -13.07
C GLU A 334 15.61 -6.83 -13.11
N THR A 335 14.63 -6.02 -13.52
CA THR A 335 14.70 -4.55 -13.65
C THR A 335 14.26 -3.81 -12.39
N LEU A 336 13.74 -4.54 -11.39
CA LEU A 336 13.27 -4.01 -10.11
C LEU A 336 14.17 -4.54 -9.01
N ALA A 337 14.39 -3.75 -7.95
CA ALA A 337 15.21 -4.22 -6.83
C ALA A 337 14.63 -5.51 -6.22
N LYS A 338 15.50 -6.52 -6.07
CA LYS A 338 15.18 -7.81 -5.46
C LYS A 338 14.63 -7.59 -4.05
N ASN A 339 13.46 -8.17 -3.78
CA ASN A 339 12.98 -8.28 -2.40
C ASN A 339 13.99 -9.12 -1.61
N SER A 340 14.21 -8.81 -0.33
CA SER A 340 15.22 -9.45 0.54
C SER A 340 14.96 -10.95 0.85
N GLU A 341 14.09 -11.62 0.08
CA GLU A 341 13.59 -12.98 0.33
C GLU A 341 14.17 -14.03 -0.64
N GLU A 342 14.84 -13.64 -1.72
CA GLU A 342 15.41 -14.61 -2.66
C GLU A 342 16.84 -15.04 -2.30
N CYS A 343 16.93 -15.96 -1.36
CA CYS A 343 18.10 -16.85 -1.24
C CYS A 343 17.61 -18.26 -0.88
N GLY A 344 17.20 -19.05 -1.89
CA GLY A 344 16.69 -20.41 -1.67
C GLY A 344 16.23 -21.18 -2.91
N GLY A 345 17.18 -21.62 -3.75
CA GLY A 345 17.20 -22.87 -4.53
C GLY A 345 16.03 -23.31 -5.45
N ALA A 346 16.31 -23.41 -6.76
CA ALA A 346 16.45 -24.67 -7.52
C ALA A 346 16.12 -24.48 -9.03
N LEU A 347 17.11 -24.75 -9.89
CA LEU A 347 16.97 -24.77 -11.35
C LEU A 347 15.98 -25.87 -11.78
N LYS A 348 14.94 -25.50 -12.54
CA LYS A 348 14.17 -26.42 -13.39
C LYS A 348 14.44 -26.12 -14.87
N VAL A 349 14.81 -27.17 -15.58
CA VAL A 349 15.13 -27.22 -17.01
C VAL A 349 13.89 -26.86 -17.84
N GLY A 350 14.03 -25.90 -18.75
CA GLY A 350 12.95 -25.37 -19.60
C GLY A 350 12.68 -26.24 -20.83
N THR A 351 11.39 -26.43 -21.11
CA THR A 351 10.86 -27.04 -22.34
C THR A 351 10.86 -25.99 -23.46
N LYS A 352 11.32 -26.35 -24.66
CA LYS A 352 11.32 -25.47 -25.84
C LYS A 352 9.91 -25.34 -26.41
N GLU A 353 9.33 -24.15 -26.34
CA GLU A 353 8.09 -23.81 -27.03
C GLU A 353 8.38 -23.03 -28.33
N SER A 354 7.73 -23.44 -29.41
CA SER A 354 7.79 -22.82 -30.73
C SER A 354 6.75 -21.71 -30.87
N ILE A 355 7.10 -20.66 -31.60
CA ILE A 355 6.29 -19.45 -31.77
C ILE A 355 5.80 -19.36 -33.20
N SER A 356 4.52 -19.06 -33.41
CA SER A 356 4.00 -18.68 -34.73
C SER A 356 3.14 -17.43 -34.56
N ILE A 357 3.55 -16.35 -35.22
CA ILE A 357 2.65 -15.23 -35.52
C ILE A 357 2.07 -15.54 -36.89
N PRO A 358 0.80 -15.97 -37.00
CA PRO A 358 0.20 -16.20 -38.31
C PRO A 358 0.04 -14.86 -39.03
N GLU A 359 0.63 -14.77 -40.21
CA GLU A 359 0.40 -13.70 -41.16
C GLU A 359 -1.06 -13.73 -41.58
N THR A 360 -1.79 -12.65 -41.33
CA THR A 360 -3.03 -12.36 -42.04
C THR A 360 -2.89 -10.95 -42.58
N GLU A 361 -2.72 -10.88 -43.90
CA GLU A 361 -2.93 -9.68 -44.69
C GLU A 361 -4.44 -9.43 -44.79
N SER A 362 -4.88 -8.24 -44.40
CA SER A 362 -5.98 -7.44 -44.98
C SER A 362 -6.17 -6.20 -44.13
#